data_AF-A0A383BPI0-F1
#
_entry.id   AF-A0A383BPI0-F1
#
_cell.length_a   1.000
_cell.length_b   1.000
_cell.length_c   1.000
_cell.angle_alpha   90.00
_cell.angle_beta   90.00
_cell.angle_gamma   90.00
#
_symmetry.space_group_name_H-M   'P 1'
#
loop_
_entity.id
_entity.type
_entity.pdbx_description
1 polymer ?
#
loop_
_entity_poly.entity_id
_entity_poly.type
_entity_poly.pdbx_seq_one_letter_code
_entity_poly.pdbx_strand_id
1 'polypeptide(L)'
;MKKPMKSIILVFLPFLALSLNTQEIEDIKKCSLINDPMQRLACFDELVKNQSKSPETEVKADAGKPLSAKEEVIAQEEVSKSSEKIIEEQKEKILTLENRVKTISRQRNVEQQKNEAKSQPFSATINSVSFINYKFKFKLDNGETWQLTDAGKRARLKKGEIVTIVPGEIHSFFLKNSKGRFRVKKIK
;
A
#
# COMPACT_ATOMS: atom_id res chain seq x y z
N MET A 1 53.85 -30.25 -7.22
CA MET A 1 53.07 -31.31 -7.89
C MET A 1 52.62 -32.33 -6.86
N LYS A 2 51.30 -32.49 -6.67
CA LYS A 2 50.60 -33.67 -6.11
C LYS A 2 49.08 -33.42 -6.29
N LYS A 3 48.49 -34.10 -7.26
CA LYS A 3 47.07 -34.54 -7.28
C LYS A 3 47.16 -36.07 -7.15
N PRO A 4 46.21 -36.80 -6.51
CA PRO A 4 44.80 -36.88 -6.92
C PRO A 4 43.86 -36.95 -5.68
N MET A 5 42.53 -37.02 -5.76
CA MET A 5 41.76 -38.18 -6.20
C MET A 5 40.27 -37.86 -6.18
N LYS A 6 39.58 -38.40 -7.18
CA LYS A 6 38.14 -38.35 -7.39
C LYS A 6 37.42 -39.13 -6.28
N SER A 7 36.29 -38.63 -5.80
CA SER A 7 35.25 -39.50 -5.27
C SER A 7 33.89 -38.99 -5.74
N ILE A 8 33.38 -39.69 -6.75
CA ILE A 8 31.98 -39.67 -7.18
C ILE A 8 31.24 -40.54 -6.17
N ILE A 9 30.33 -39.94 -5.39
CA ILE A 9 29.26 -40.69 -4.72
C ILE A 9 27.95 -39.99 -5.09
N LEU A 10 27.29 -40.58 -6.08
CA LEU A 10 25.89 -40.38 -6.40
C LEU A 10 25.12 -41.42 -5.58
N VAL A 11 24.37 -41.00 -4.58
CA VAL A 11 23.34 -41.83 -3.94
C VAL A 11 22.04 -41.04 -3.86
N PHE A 12 21.03 -41.70 -4.42
CA PHE A 12 19.67 -41.28 -4.66
C PHE A 12 18.92 -40.80 -3.41
N LEU A 13 18.02 -39.83 -3.68
CA LEU A 13 16.83 -39.47 -2.91
C LEU A 13 16.12 -40.68 -2.26
N PRO A 14 15.50 -40.46 -1.09
CA PRO A 14 14.04 -40.37 -1.16
C PRO A 14 13.54 -39.08 -0.48
N PHE A 15 13.19 -38.09 -1.30
CA PHE A 15 12.21 -37.06 -0.95
C PHE A 15 10.83 -37.70 -1.09
N LEU A 16 10.39 -38.44 -0.07
CA LEU A 16 9.01 -38.93 0.01
C LEU A 16 8.48 -38.69 1.43
N ALA A 17 8.01 -37.47 1.66
CA ALA A 17 7.03 -37.13 2.70
C ALA A 17 6.44 -35.74 2.41
N LEU A 18 5.66 -35.63 1.34
CA LEU A 18 4.70 -34.54 1.11
C LEU A 18 3.39 -35.17 0.63
N SER A 19 2.77 -35.91 1.54
CA SER A 19 1.34 -36.24 1.54
C SER A 19 0.93 -35.78 2.94
N LEU A 20 0.13 -34.74 3.13
CA LEU A 20 -1.32 -34.66 2.95
C LEU A 20 -1.69 -33.17 2.93
N ASN A 21 -2.64 -32.77 2.07
CA ASN A 21 -3.56 -31.60 2.18
C ASN A 21 -4.26 -31.30 0.82
N THR A 22 -4.37 -32.27 -0.10
CA THR A 22 -5.10 -32.08 -1.36
C THR A 22 -6.61 -31.91 -1.14
N GLN A 23 -7.17 -32.46 -0.06
CA GLN A 23 -8.60 -32.38 0.26
C GLN A 23 -9.03 -30.94 0.59
N GLU A 24 -8.26 -30.21 1.41
CA GLU A 24 -8.62 -28.85 1.83
C GLU A 24 -8.63 -27.86 0.65
N ILE A 25 -7.71 -28.04 -0.29
CA ILE A 25 -7.59 -27.18 -1.48
C ILE A 25 -8.79 -27.38 -2.41
N GLU A 26 -9.36 -28.58 -2.47
CA GLU A 26 -10.52 -28.87 -3.32
C GLU A 26 -11.82 -28.31 -2.74
N ASP A 27 -12.00 -28.38 -1.41
CA ASP A 27 -13.20 -27.87 -0.76
C ASP A 27 -13.25 -26.33 -0.72
N ILE A 28 -12.09 -25.67 -0.60
CA ILE A 28 -11.96 -24.20 -0.78
C ILE A 28 -12.38 -23.78 -2.20
N LYS A 29 -11.98 -24.55 -3.23
CA LYS A 29 -12.37 -24.25 -4.62
C LYS A 29 -13.87 -24.39 -4.83
N LYS A 30 -14.52 -25.39 -4.24
CA LYS A 30 -15.98 -25.56 -4.32
C LYS A 30 -16.73 -24.36 -3.75
N CYS A 31 -16.34 -23.86 -2.58
CA CYS A 31 -16.96 -22.67 -2.00
C CYS A 31 -16.76 -21.42 -2.87
N SER A 32 -15.60 -21.28 -3.53
CA SER A 32 -15.32 -20.13 -4.40
C SER A 32 -16.23 -20.00 -5.63
N LEU A 33 -16.81 -21.12 -6.09
CA LEU A 33 -17.67 -21.18 -7.27
C LEU A 33 -19.14 -20.82 -6.98
N ILE A 34 -19.51 -20.57 -5.71
CA ILE A 34 -20.87 -20.19 -5.33
C ILE A 34 -21.11 -18.71 -5.67
N ASN A 35 -22.18 -18.43 -6.43
CA ASN A 35 -22.55 -17.08 -6.87
C ASN A 35 -23.28 -16.27 -5.80
N ASP A 36 -24.10 -16.92 -4.96
CA ASP A 36 -24.82 -16.25 -3.89
C ASP A 36 -23.86 -15.86 -2.73
N PRO A 37 -23.78 -14.57 -2.36
CA PRO A 37 -22.81 -14.12 -1.36
C PRO A 37 -23.02 -14.73 0.03
N MET A 38 -24.26 -14.98 0.44
CA MET A 38 -24.57 -15.48 1.79
C MET A 38 -24.33 -16.98 1.91
N GLN A 39 -24.69 -17.74 0.88
CA GLN A 39 -24.37 -19.16 0.79
C GLN A 39 -22.86 -19.39 0.67
N ARG A 40 -22.14 -18.53 -0.07
CA ARG A 40 -20.68 -18.60 -0.19
C ARG A 40 -19.99 -18.40 1.15
N LEU A 41 -20.46 -17.42 1.94
CA LEU A 41 -19.90 -17.17 3.27
C LEU A 41 -20.13 -18.37 4.21
N ALA A 42 -21.36 -18.87 4.26
CA ALA A 42 -21.70 -20.04 5.08
C ALA A 42 -20.86 -21.29 4.72
N CYS A 43 -20.57 -21.49 3.42
CA CYS A 43 -19.71 -22.58 2.94
C CYS A 43 -18.30 -22.52 3.53
N PHE A 44 -17.67 -21.33 3.55
CA PHE A 44 -16.33 -21.17 4.12
C PHE A 44 -16.34 -21.36 5.65
N ASP A 45 -17.37 -20.85 6.33
CA ASP A 45 -17.49 -20.98 7.79
C ASP A 45 -17.63 -22.45 8.22
N GLU A 46 -18.32 -23.27 7.43
CA GLU A 46 -18.48 -24.71 7.70
C GLU A 46 -17.15 -25.49 7.63
N LEU A 47 -16.26 -25.13 6.69
CA LEU A 47 -14.93 -25.77 6.58
C LEU A 47 -14.08 -25.58 7.84
N VAL A 48 -14.17 -24.39 8.45
CA VAL A 48 -13.44 -24.05 9.69
C VAL A 48 -14.08 -24.73 10.91
N LYS A 49 -15.41 -24.88 10.91
CA LYS A 49 -16.16 -25.58 11.96
C LYS A 49 -15.85 -27.08 12.01
N ASN A 50 -15.53 -27.69 10.86
CA ASN A 50 -15.19 -29.10 10.79
C ASN A 50 -13.73 -29.41 11.18
N GLN A 51 -12.80 -28.46 11.02
CA GLN A 51 -11.41 -28.61 11.51
C GLN A 51 -11.29 -28.51 13.04
N SER A 52 -12.29 -27.96 13.73
CA SER A 52 -12.26 -27.70 15.18
C SER A 52 -12.84 -28.81 16.06
N LYS A 53 -13.22 -29.98 15.51
CA LYS A 53 -13.65 -31.13 16.31
C LYS A 53 -12.45 -31.91 16.88
N SER A 54 -11.90 -31.38 17.97
CA SER A 54 -11.20 -32.11 19.06
C SER A 54 -12.21 -32.26 20.22
N PRO A 55 -12.10 -33.27 21.13
CA PRO A 55 -13.27 -33.88 21.75
C PRO A 55 -14.06 -32.95 22.66
N GLU A 56 -15.37 -33.14 22.51
CA GLU A 56 -16.50 -32.60 23.23
C GLU A 56 -16.31 -32.72 24.75
N THR A 57 -16.17 -31.57 25.42
CA THR A 57 -16.50 -31.45 26.85
C THR A 57 -17.93 -30.95 26.94
N GLU A 58 -18.78 -31.82 27.47
CA GLU A 58 -20.13 -31.54 27.90
C GLU A 58 -20.17 -30.28 28.78
N VAL A 59 -20.95 -29.27 28.37
CA VAL A 59 -21.51 -28.32 29.32
C VAL A 59 -23.03 -28.42 29.23
N LYS A 60 -23.56 -28.82 30.38
CA LYS A 60 -24.92 -29.20 30.68
C LYS A 60 -25.96 -28.22 30.12
N ALA A 61 -27.01 -28.81 29.60
CA ALA A 61 -28.32 -28.23 29.50
C ALA A 61 -28.79 -27.74 30.88
N ASP A 62 -29.31 -26.51 30.94
CA ASP A 62 -30.41 -26.20 31.85
C ASP A 62 -31.62 -25.82 31.02
N ALA A 63 -32.69 -26.55 31.28
CA ALA A 63 -33.97 -26.48 30.61
C ALA A 63 -34.91 -25.61 31.44
N GLY A 64 -35.11 -24.36 31.01
CA GLY A 64 -36.30 -23.59 31.37
C GLY A 64 -37.41 -23.83 30.34
N LYS A 65 -38.40 -24.65 30.69
CA LYS A 65 -39.61 -24.97 29.90
C LYS A 65 -40.69 -23.85 30.08
N PRO A 66 -41.88 -23.90 29.42
CA PRO A 66 -42.27 -23.12 28.24
C PRO A 66 -43.50 -22.18 28.46
N LEU A 67 -44.04 -21.62 27.36
CA LEU A 67 -45.21 -20.72 27.18
C LEU A 67 -44.92 -19.24 27.47
N SER A 68 -45.33 -18.26 26.68
CA SER A 68 -46.57 -18.16 25.89
C SER A 68 -46.38 -17.12 24.77
N ALA A 69 -46.82 -17.44 23.56
CA ALA A 69 -47.21 -16.42 22.61
C ALA A 69 -48.51 -15.77 23.10
N LYS A 70 -48.50 -14.46 23.33
CA LYS A 70 -49.69 -13.61 23.16
C LYS A 70 -49.25 -12.21 22.79
N GLU A 71 -49.59 -11.90 21.55
CA GLU A 71 -49.63 -10.62 20.86
C GLU A 71 -50.47 -9.60 21.66
N GLU A 72 -49.93 -8.40 21.92
CA GLU A 72 -50.40 -7.14 21.33
C GLU A 72 -49.84 -5.91 22.06
N VAL A 73 -49.25 -5.02 21.25
CA VAL A 73 -49.43 -3.56 21.26
C VAL A 73 -48.90 -2.80 22.47
N ILE A 74 -47.76 -2.13 22.27
CA ILE A 74 -47.44 -0.71 22.58
C ILE A 74 -45.94 -0.56 22.32
N ALA A 75 -45.54 -0.12 21.12
CA ALA A 75 -44.26 0.54 20.82
C ALA A 75 -44.02 0.62 19.30
N GLN A 76 -44.85 1.36 18.57
CA GLN A 76 -44.58 1.63 17.14
C GLN A 76 -44.56 3.12 16.75
N GLU A 77 -44.79 4.07 17.66
CA GLU A 77 -44.71 5.51 17.29
C GLU A 77 -43.36 6.20 17.59
N GLU A 78 -42.55 5.69 18.52
CA GLU A 78 -41.28 6.36 18.90
C GLU A 78 -40.07 5.95 18.01
N VAL A 79 -40.18 4.89 17.19
CA VAL A 79 -39.05 4.38 16.38
C VAL A 79 -38.97 5.06 14.99
N SER A 80 -40.10 5.53 14.46
CA SER A 80 -40.16 6.12 13.10
C SER A 80 -39.54 7.52 13.03
N LYS A 81 -39.76 8.37 14.04
CA LYS A 81 -39.27 9.77 14.02
C LYS A 81 -37.78 9.89 14.31
N SER A 82 -37.22 8.91 15.04
CA SER A 82 -35.80 8.82 15.38
C SER A 82 -34.95 8.38 14.18
N SER A 83 -35.40 7.36 13.44
CA SER A 83 -34.69 6.84 12.26
C SER A 83 -34.64 7.83 11.09
N GLU A 84 -35.72 8.57 10.85
CA GLU A 84 -35.78 9.57 9.77
C GLU A 84 -34.87 10.78 10.05
N LYS A 85 -34.80 11.22 11.32
CA LYS A 85 -33.88 12.28 11.75
C LYS A 85 -32.40 11.85 11.65
N ILE A 86 -32.10 10.59 11.94
CA ILE A 86 -30.75 10.01 11.79
C ILE A 86 -30.35 9.96 10.31
N ILE A 87 -31.27 9.57 9.41
CA ILE A 87 -31.01 9.51 7.97
C ILE A 87 -30.73 10.91 7.41
N GLU A 88 -31.50 11.93 7.81
CA GLU A 88 -31.29 13.30 7.35
C GLU A 88 -29.95 13.89 7.84
N GLU A 89 -29.58 13.62 9.10
CA GLU A 89 -28.28 14.02 9.65
C GLU A 89 -27.11 13.32 8.93
N GLN A 90 -27.29 12.06 8.53
CA GLN A 90 -26.29 11.33 7.75
C GLN A 90 -26.14 11.89 6.34
N LYS A 91 -27.25 12.26 5.66
CA LYS A 91 -27.20 12.89 4.34
C LYS A 91 -26.45 14.22 4.36
N GLU A 92 -26.70 15.06 5.36
CA GLU A 92 -25.98 16.33 5.55
C GLU A 92 -24.48 16.10 5.79
N LYS A 93 -24.12 15.11 6.62
CA LYS A 93 -22.71 14.71 6.81
C LYS A 93 -22.06 14.22 5.52
N ILE A 94 -22.77 13.43 4.70
CA ILE A 94 -22.26 12.95 3.42
C ILE A 94 -22.06 14.12 2.46
N LEU A 95 -23.05 15.01 2.32
CA LEU A 95 -22.98 16.18 1.44
C LEU A 95 -21.83 17.13 1.84
N THR A 96 -21.63 17.36 3.14
CA THR A 96 -20.52 18.18 3.63
C THR A 96 -19.16 17.52 3.37
N LEU A 97 -19.05 16.20 3.52
CA LEU A 97 -17.83 15.45 3.19
C LEU A 97 -17.53 15.48 1.68
N GLU A 98 -18.52 15.30 0.82
CA GLU A 98 -18.38 15.38 -0.63
C GLU A 98 -17.88 16.76 -1.06
N ASN A 99 -18.44 17.83 -0.50
CA ASN A 99 -18.00 19.19 -0.76
C ASN A 99 -16.55 19.45 -0.31
N ARG A 100 -16.15 18.88 0.83
CA ARG A 100 -14.75 18.93 1.29
C ARG A 100 -13.82 18.18 0.34
N VAL A 101 -14.18 16.97 -0.07
CA VAL A 101 -13.38 16.16 -1.03
C VAL A 101 -13.25 16.89 -2.37
N LYS A 102 -14.33 17.49 -2.87
CA LYS A 102 -14.33 18.29 -4.11
C LYS A 102 -13.40 19.50 -4.01
N THR A 103 -13.41 20.19 -2.86
CA THR A 103 -12.54 21.35 -2.60
C THR A 103 -11.07 20.94 -2.56
N ILE A 104 -10.74 19.89 -1.80
CA ILE A 104 -9.37 19.35 -1.73
C ILE A 104 -8.88 18.93 -3.11
N SER A 105 -9.74 18.28 -3.91
CA SER A 105 -9.38 17.82 -5.25
C SER A 105 -9.06 18.99 -6.20
N ARG A 106 -9.86 20.07 -6.16
CA ARG A 106 -9.57 21.30 -6.92
C ARG A 106 -8.25 21.95 -6.48
N GLN A 107 -8.00 22.03 -5.18
CA GLN A 107 -6.75 22.57 -4.65
C GLN A 107 -5.53 21.76 -5.12
N ARG A 108 -5.61 20.42 -5.07
CA ARG A 108 -4.55 19.56 -5.62
C ARG A 108 -4.30 19.79 -7.10
N ASN A 109 -5.36 19.92 -7.92
CA ASN A 109 -5.20 20.16 -9.36
C ASN A 109 -4.47 21.49 -9.64
N VAL A 110 -4.80 22.55 -8.90
CA VAL A 110 -4.13 23.86 -9.03
C VAL A 110 -2.66 23.77 -8.61
N GLU A 111 -2.37 23.04 -7.52
CA GLU A 111 -1.00 22.85 -7.04
C GLU A 111 -0.17 21.99 -8.00
N GLN A 112 -0.75 20.94 -8.57
CA GLN A 112 -0.13 20.12 -9.62
C GLN A 112 0.24 20.96 -10.84
N GLN A 113 -0.68 21.76 -11.38
CA GLN A 113 -0.41 22.65 -12.52
C GLN A 113 0.71 23.66 -12.23
N LYS A 114 0.72 24.25 -11.03
CA LYS A 114 1.79 25.16 -10.60
C LYS A 114 3.15 24.47 -10.49
N ASN A 115 3.16 23.22 -10.00
CA ASN A 115 4.37 22.42 -9.87
C ASN A 115 4.88 21.96 -11.24
N GLU A 116 4.00 21.57 -12.17
CA GLU A 116 4.35 21.21 -13.55
C GLU A 116 4.99 22.38 -14.30
N ALA A 117 4.41 23.58 -14.20
CA ALA A 117 4.99 24.80 -14.80
C ALA A 117 6.38 25.13 -14.24
N LYS A 118 6.63 24.85 -12.95
CA LYS A 118 7.95 25.01 -12.31
C LYS A 118 8.93 23.86 -12.55
N SER A 119 8.47 22.74 -13.10
CA SER A 119 9.25 21.51 -13.21
C SER A 119 9.83 21.30 -14.60
N GLN A 120 9.70 22.24 -15.54
CA GLN A 120 10.30 22.06 -16.87
C GLN A 120 11.83 21.86 -16.78
N PRO A 121 12.42 21.03 -17.66
CA PRO A 121 13.87 20.88 -17.71
C PRO A 121 14.54 22.23 -18.01
N PHE A 122 15.59 22.58 -17.26
CA PHE A 122 16.35 23.80 -17.49
C PHE A 122 17.85 23.56 -17.31
N SER A 123 18.67 24.38 -17.96
CA SER A 123 20.13 24.36 -17.79
C SER A 123 20.61 25.59 -17.04
N ALA A 124 21.64 25.41 -16.22
CA ALA A 124 22.19 26.44 -15.34
C ALA A 124 23.67 26.18 -15.07
N THR A 125 24.41 27.24 -14.73
CA THR A 125 25.84 27.16 -14.42
C THR A 125 26.06 26.98 -12.92
N ILE A 126 27.00 26.11 -12.54
CA ILE A 126 27.38 25.91 -11.14
C ILE A 126 28.22 27.10 -10.66
N ASN A 127 27.66 27.90 -9.73
CA ASN A 127 28.34 29.00 -9.06
C ASN A 127 29.25 28.52 -7.91
N SER A 128 28.83 27.50 -7.17
CA SER A 128 29.63 26.92 -6.09
C SER A 128 29.34 25.43 -5.91
N VAL A 129 30.34 24.67 -5.45
CA VAL A 129 30.23 23.24 -5.18
C VAL A 129 30.99 22.91 -3.89
N SER A 130 30.38 22.11 -3.03
CA SER A 130 31.00 21.56 -1.81
C SER A 130 30.69 20.08 -1.70
N PHE A 131 31.60 19.32 -1.11
CA PHE A 131 31.43 17.89 -0.87
C PHE A 131 31.41 17.65 0.64
N ILE A 132 30.21 17.41 1.18
CA ILE A 132 29.96 17.28 2.62
C ILE A 132 29.17 16.01 2.85
N ASN A 133 29.54 15.21 3.85
CA ASN A 133 28.85 13.95 4.18
C ASN A 133 28.68 13.01 2.97
N TYR A 134 29.74 12.87 2.18
CA TYR A 134 29.79 12.04 0.97
C TYR A 134 28.82 12.46 -0.16
N LYS A 135 28.25 13.66 -0.10
CA LYS A 135 27.29 14.20 -1.08
C LYS A 135 27.74 15.57 -1.57
N PHE A 136 27.55 15.83 -2.87
CA PHE A 136 27.76 17.16 -3.40
C PHE A 136 26.58 18.07 -3.07
N LYS A 137 26.87 19.27 -2.54
CA LYS A 137 25.96 20.40 -2.43
C LYS A 137 26.46 21.49 -3.36
N PHE A 138 25.61 22.04 -4.20
CA PHE A 138 26.01 23.04 -5.20
C PHE A 138 24.94 24.10 -5.37
N LYS A 139 25.36 25.31 -5.74
CA LYS A 139 24.50 26.45 -6.02
C LYS A 139 24.60 26.81 -7.50
N LEU A 140 23.46 27.05 -8.11
CA LEU A 140 23.33 27.46 -9.50
C LEU A 140 23.32 28.99 -9.63
N ASP A 141 23.54 29.48 -10.85
CA ASP A 141 23.49 30.90 -11.23
C ASP A 141 22.11 31.54 -11.03
N ASN A 142 21.03 30.78 -11.23
CA ASN A 142 19.66 31.17 -10.92
C ASN A 142 19.36 31.30 -9.40
N GLY A 143 20.37 31.10 -8.54
CA GLY A 143 20.29 31.22 -7.09
C GLY A 143 19.82 29.95 -6.37
N GLU A 144 19.37 28.93 -7.09
CA GLU A 144 18.90 27.69 -6.49
C GLU A 144 20.03 26.83 -5.93
N THR A 145 19.78 26.16 -4.81
CA THR A 145 20.74 25.25 -4.19
C THR A 145 20.22 23.83 -4.24
N TRP A 146 21.10 22.90 -4.61
CA TRP A 146 20.77 21.50 -4.86
C TRP A 146 21.78 20.59 -4.17
N GLN A 147 21.34 19.37 -3.84
CA GLN A 147 22.18 18.34 -3.24
C GLN A 147 21.97 17.00 -3.94
N LEU A 148 23.07 16.31 -4.24
CA LEU A 148 23.02 14.93 -4.71
C LEU A 148 22.51 14.00 -3.62
N THR A 149 21.62 13.09 -3.99
CA THR A 149 21.07 12.06 -3.09
C THR A 149 21.83 10.74 -3.19
N ASP A 150 22.43 10.46 -4.35
CA ASP A 150 23.25 9.29 -4.64
C ASP A 150 24.74 9.50 -4.27
N ALA A 151 25.55 8.44 -4.42
CA ALA A 151 26.99 8.47 -4.17
C ALA A 151 27.68 9.43 -5.16
N GLY A 152 27.94 10.66 -4.68
CA GLY A 152 28.20 11.80 -5.54
C GLY A 152 29.57 11.83 -6.22
N LYS A 153 30.59 11.07 -5.77
CA LYS A 153 31.97 11.20 -6.29
C LYS A 153 32.07 11.00 -7.82
N ARG A 154 31.19 10.18 -8.40
CA ARG A 154 31.15 9.94 -9.87
C ARG A 154 30.67 11.15 -10.67
N ALA A 155 29.88 12.05 -10.06
CA ALA A 155 29.36 13.24 -10.73
C ALA A 155 30.45 14.25 -11.08
N ARG A 156 31.56 14.27 -10.32
CA ARG A 156 32.73 15.14 -10.54
C ARG A 156 32.37 16.60 -10.83
N LEU A 157 31.37 17.13 -10.12
CA LEU A 157 30.85 18.48 -10.31
C LEU A 157 31.93 19.53 -10.07
N LYS A 158 32.02 20.52 -10.96
CA LYS A 158 32.96 21.64 -10.87
C LYS A 158 32.25 22.98 -10.96
N LYS A 159 32.84 24.01 -10.35
CA LYS A 159 32.43 25.41 -10.56
C LYS A 159 32.59 25.79 -12.04
N GLY A 160 31.61 26.50 -12.59
CA GLY A 160 31.58 26.91 -14.00
C GLY A 160 31.05 25.84 -14.96
N GLU A 161 30.73 24.63 -14.49
CA GLU A 161 30.12 23.59 -15.32
C GLU A 161 28.64 23.93 -15.57
N ILE A 162 28.20 23.79 -16.83
CA ILE A 162 26.77 23.87 -17.20
C ILE A 162 26.14 22.51 -16.95
N VAL A 163 25.07 22.47 -16.18
CA VAL A 163 24.31 21.26 -15.86
C VAL A 163 22.84 21.45 -16.19
N THR A 164 22.18 20.35 -16.58
CA THR A 164 20.74 20.37 -16.85
C THR A 164 19.99 19.68 -15.71
N ILE A 165 19.04 20.38 -15.11
CA ILE A 165 18.09 19.81 -14.15
C ILE A 165 16.86 19.34 -14.92
N VAL A 166 16.49 18.08 -14.71
CA VAL A 166 15.38 17.41 -15.40
C VAL A 166 14.40 16.88 -14.34
N PRO A 167 13.10 17.17 -14.44
CA PRO A 167 12.10 16.56 -13.58
C PRO A 167 12.04 15.05 -13.84
N GLY A 168 11.75 14.29 -12.80
CA GLY A 168 11.37 12.89 -12.89
C GLY A 168 10.00 12.65 -12.30
N GLU A 169 9.61 11.40 -12.23
CA GLU A 169 8.36 10.98 -11.59
C GLU A 169 8.37 11.29 -10.09
N ILE A 170 7.19 11.49 -9.50
CA ILE A 170 6.99 11.62 -8.04
C ILE A 170 7.88 12.71 -7.43
N HIS A 171 7.82 13.93 -7.99
CA HIS A 171 8.61 15.09 -7.52
C HIS A 171 10.13 14.85 -7.40
N SER A 172 10.65 13.85 -8.11
CA SER A 172 12.10 13.62 -8.18
C SER A 172 12.74 14.58 -9.20
N PHE A 173 14.00 14.91 -8.97
CA PHE A 173 14.77 15.73 -9.89
C PHE A 173 16.09 15.04 -10.20
N PHE A 174 16.60 15.25 -11.40
CA PHE A 174 17.85 14.68 -11.87
C PHE A 174 18.74 15.76 -12.45
N LEU A 175 20.02 15.69 -12.08
CA LEU A 175 21.07 16.44 -12.74
C LEU A 175 21.64 15.59 -13.87
N LYS A 176 21.74 16.16 -15.07
CA LYS A 176 22.44 15.58 -16.22
C LYS A 176 23.68 16.43 -16.51
N ASN A 177 24.84 15.78 -16.55
CA ASN A 177 26.10 16.38 -16.95
C ASN A 177 26.91 15.42 -17.85
N SER A 178 28.16 15.80 -18.13
CA SER A 178 29.09 14.97 -18.94
C SER A 178 29.38 13.59 -18.35
N LYS A 179 29.13 13.36 -17.05
CA LYS A 179 29.39 12.09 -16.36
C LYS A 179 28.15 11.20 -16.23
N GLY A 180 27.00 11.69 -16.66
CA GLY A 180 25.74 10.96 -16.71
C GLY A 180 24.63 11.68 -15.97
N ARG A 181 23.70 10.87 -15.44
CA ARG A 181 22.51 11.33 -14.74
C ARG A 181 22.58 10.95 -13.26
N PHE A 182 22.23 11.89 -12.40
CA PHE A 182 22.33 11.76 -10.94
C PHE A 182 21.09 12.32 -10.27
N ARG A 183 20.62 11.70 -9.18
CA ARG A 183 19.41 12.14 -8.50
C ARG A 183 19.73 13.29 -7.53
N VAL A 184 19.01 14.40 -7.67
CA VAL A 184 19.18 15.60 -6.83
C VAL A 184 17.92 15.93 -6.05
N LYS A 185 18.10 16.62 -4.93
CA LYS A 185 17.03 17.28 -4.19
C LYS A 185 17.31 18.78 -4.10
N LYS A 186 16.26 19.59 -4.25
CA LYS A 186 16.34 21.02 -4.00
C LYS A 186 16.46 21.25 -2.50
N ILE A 187 17.35 22.15 -2.09
CA ILE A 187 17.54 22.52 -0.68
C ILE A 187 17.44 24.04 -0.54
N LYS A 188 16.96 24.48 0.62
CA LYS A 188 16.90 25.90 0.99
C LYS A 188 18.29 26.43 1.31
#